data_AF-A0A7X1LK01-F1
#
_entry.id   AF-A0A7X1LK01-F1
#
_cell.length_a   1.000
_cell.length_b   1.000
_cell.length_c   1.000
_cell.angle_alpha   90.00
_cell.angle_beta   90.00
_cell.angle_gamma   90.00
#
_symmetry.space_group_name_H-M   'P 1'
#
loop_
_entity.id
_entity.type
_entity.pdbx_description
1 polymer ?
#
loop_
_entity_poly.entity_id
_entity_poly.type
_entity_poly.pdbx_seq_one_letter_code
_entity_poly.pdbx_strand_id
1 'polypeptide(L)'
;MKKYLFVFGFLLFLMGCSNTEEYVVSDFFVAGDFTYKGGFENAGSKTTSKTVRKNGLRFIIEETTDTATRVERVYLVNRDSISLIYVGEDTHVNIDDLNLTKGEVVLKAPFTVGKTWKSGENIYEIVEFIDAESGPEVTVEKRYPSGTTERTTYQKGFGKVQKTTTMVN
;
A
#
# COMPACT_ATOMS: atom_id res chain seq x y z
N MET A 1 -51.18 -14.13 30.32
CA MET A 1 -49.89 -14.57 29.73
C MET A 1 -49.41 -13.51 28.73
N LYS A 2 -48.68 -12.48 29.15
CA LYS A 2 -48.15 -11.40 28.29
C LYS A 2 -47.00 -10.70 29.03
N LYS A 3 -45.83 -11.33 29.19
CA LYS A 3 -44.65 -10.67 29.82
C LYS A 3 -43.28 -11.00 29.20
N TYR A 4 -43.21 -11.77 28.10
CA TYR A 4 -41.91 -12.21 27.56
C TYR A 4 -41.50 -11.57 26.24
N LEU A 5 -42.26 -10.61 25.70
CA LEU A 5 -41.95 -10.05 24.37
C LEU A 5 -40.96 -8.87 24.36
N PHE A 6 -40.59 -8.33 25.53
CA PHE A 6 -39.72 -7.14 25.61
C PHE A 6 -38.23 -7.44 25.77
N VAL A 7 -37.84 -8.70 25.98
CA VAL A 7 -36.42 -9.05 26.24
C VAL A 7 -35.65 -9.34 24.96
N PHE A 8 -36.32 -9.64 23.84
CA PHE A 8 -35.65 -9.99 22.58
C PHE A 8 -35.15 -8.78 21.77
N GLY A 9 -35.72 -7.59 21.95
CA GLY A 9 -35.28 -6.38 21.23
C GLY A 9 -33.98 -5.79 21.77
N PHE A 10 -33.68 -5.97 23.06
CA PHE A 10 -32.50 -5.38 23.69
C PHE A 10 -31.20 -6.14 23.38
N LEU A 11 -31.29 -7.45 23.08
CA LEU A 11 -30.14 -8.26 22.66
C LEU A 11 -29.67 -7.97 21.23
N LEU A 12 -30.56 -7.50 20.34
CA LEU A 12 -30.20 -7.10 18.97
C LEU A 12 -29.47 -5.75 18.90
N PHE A 13 -29.57 -4.92 19.93
CA PHE A 13 -28.87 -3.64 20.00
C PHE A 13 -27.40 -3.77 20.43
N LEU A 14 -27.01 -4.91 21.02
CA LEU A 14 -25.64 -5.15 21.50
C LEU A 14 -24.70 -5.75 20.43
N MET A 15 -25.21 -6.13 19.25
CA MET A 15 -24.39 -6.62 18.14
C MET A 15 -23.92 -5.51 17.17
N GLY A 16 -24.27 -4.25 17.43
CA GLY A 16 -23.99 -3.11 16.56
C GLY A 16 -22.66 -2.39 16.81
N CYS A 17 -21.81 -2.87 17.72
CA CYS A 17 -20.43 -2.39 17.83
C CYS A 17 -19.53 -3.32 17.01
N SER A 18 -19.54 -3.19 15.68
CA SER A 18 -18.40 -3.65 14.91
C SER A 18 -17.21 -2.81 15.37
N ASN A 19 -16.26 -3.43 16.09
CA ASN A 19 -14.91 -2.91 16.15
C ASN A 19 -14.43 -2.91 14.70
N THR A 20 -14.59 -1.79 14.00
CA THR A 20 -13.96 -1.61 12.70
C THR A 20 -12.48 -1.58 13.01
N GLU A 21 -11.77 -2.70 12.78
CA GLU A 21 -10.32 -2.69 12.90
C GLU A 21 -9.80 -1.60 11.96
N GLU A 22 -9.26 -0.54 12.55
CA GLU A 22 -8.67 0.53 11.78
C GLU A 22 -7.28 0.06 11.32
N TYR A 23 -7.22 -0.43 10.10
CA TYR A 23 -5.98 -0.87 9.48
C TYR A 23 -5.01 0.30 9.28
N VAL A 24 -3.78 0.13 9.75
CA VAL A 24 -2.70 1.11 9.58
C VAL A 24 -1.91 0.81 8.31
N VAL A 25 -1.59 1.84 7.51
CA VAL A 25 -0.89 1.62 6.22
C VAL A 25 0.47 0.95 6.37
N SER A 26 1.14 1.14 7.50
CA SER A 26 2.44 0.53 7.77
C SER A 26 2.38 -0.99 7.92
N ASP A 27 1.21 -1.55 8.19
CA ASP A 27 1.04 -3.01 8.27
C ASP A 27 1.03 -3.63 6.87
N PHE A 28 0.70 -2.85 5.84
CA PHE A 28 0.62 -3.27 4.44
C PHE A 28 1.83 -2.83 3.61
N PHE A 29 2.82 -2.18 4.23
CA PHE A 29 4.02 -1.70 3.56
C PHE A 29 5.24 -1.97 4.44
N VAL A 30 5.64 -3.24 4.47
CA VAL A 30 6.67 -3.77 5.35
C VAL A 30 7.99 -3.89 4.59
N ALA A 31 9.10 -3.54 5.24
CA ALA A 31 10.43 -3.75 4.68
C ALA A 31 10.86 -5.21 4.85
N GLY A 32 11.53 -5.76 3.84
CA GLY A 32 12.01 -7.12 3.76
C GLY A 32 12.55 -7.45 2.37
N ASP A 33 13.00 -8.69 2.22
CA ASP A 33 13.39 -9.25 0.92
C ASP A 33 12.18 -9.97 0.33
N PHE A 34 11.75 -9.54 -0.86
CA PHE A 34 10.55 -10.08 -1.49
C PHE A 34 10.82 -10.50 -2.93
N THR A 35 10.28 -11.66 -3.27
CA THR A 35 10.15 -12.13 -4.64
C THR A 35 8.68 -12.03 -5.02
N TYR A 36 8.36 -11.30 -6.08
CA TYR A 36 6.98 -11.16 -6.55
C TYR A 36 6.37 -12.52 -6.91
N LYS A 37 5.12 -12.78 -6.48
CA LYS A 37 4.38 -14.00 -6.84
C LYS A 37 4.04 -14.07 -8.35
N GLY A 38 4.06 -12.93 -9.04
CA GLY A 38 3.82 -12.78 -10.49
C GLY A 38 3.67 -11.32 -10.91
N GLY A 39 3.76 -11.04 -12.21
CA GLY A 39 3.70 -9.69 -12.79
C GLY A 39 4.66 -9.51 -13.97
N PHE A 40 4.15 -9.01 -15.10
CA PHE A 40 4.82 -9.03 -16.43
C PHE A 40 6.19 -8.34 -16.48
N GLU A 41 6.47 -7.36 -15.61
CA GLU A 41 7.70 -6.53 -15.71
C GLU A 41 8.78 -6.83 -14.65
N ASN A 42 8.53 -7.74 -13.69
CA ASN A 42 9.50 -8.02 -12.60
C ASN A 42 9.64 -9.51 -12.27
N ALA A 43 9.24 -10.40 -13.18
CA ALA A 43 9.46 -11.84 -13.00
C ALA A 43 10.97 -12.12 -12.97
N GLY A 44 11.51 -12.44 -11.79
CA GLY A 44 12.94 -12.67 -11.57
C GLY A 44 13.70 -11.50 -10.92
N SER A 45 13.08 -10.32 -10.79
CA SER A 45 13.68 -9.18 -10.09
C SER A 45 13.73 -9.43 -8.59
N LYS A 46 14.87 -9.16 -7.96
CA LYS A 46 15.02 -9.17 -6.50
C LYS A 46 14.79 -7.76 -5.98
N THR A 47 13.78 -7.60 -5.11
CA THR A 47 13.61 -6.37 -4.33
C THR A 47 14.06 -6.63 -2.90
N THR A 48 15.04 -5.85 -2.44
CA THR A 48 15.47 -5.82 -1.04
C THR A 48 15.08 -4.50 -0.44
N SER A 49 14.62 -4.49 0.80
CA SER A 49 14.20 -3.23 1.43
C SER A 49 14.55 -3.15 2.91
N LYS A 50 14.82 -1.92 3.36
CA LYS A 50 15.21 -1.63 4.75
C LYS A 50 14.41 -0.47 5.31
N THR A 51 14.10 -0.54 6.60
CA THR A 51 13.53 0.59 7.34
C THR A 51 14.64 1.49 7.85
N VAL A 52 14.50 2.81 7.65
CA VAL A 52 15.38 3.82 8.23
C VAL A 52 14.54 4.80 9.04
N ARG A 53 15.02 5.21 10.21
CA ARG A 53 14.38 6.26 11.01
C ARG A 53 15.31 7.45 11.14
N LYS A 54 14.80 8.65 10.90
CA LYS A 54 15.57 9.89 11.02
C LYS A 54 14.64 11.06 11.34
N ASN A 55 15.03 11.89 12.30
CA ASN A 55 14.26 13.07 12.74
C ASN A 55 12.79 12.76 13.09
N GLY A 56 12.54 11.60 13.73
CA GLY A 56 11.20 11.14 14.08
C GLY A 56 10.38 10.59 12.89
N LEU A 57 10.90 10.65 11.68
CA LEU A 57 10.28 10.12 10.47
C LEU A 57 10.74 8.69 10.21
N ARG A 58 9.85 7.89 9.59
CA ARG A 58 10.14 6.53 9.13
C ARG A 58 10.18 6.50 7.61
N PHE A 59 11.25 5.92 7.09
CA PHE A 59 11.47 5.68 5.67
C PHE A 59 11.58 4.18 5.41
N ILE A 60 11.17 3.78 4.22
CA ILE A 60 11.49 2.47 3.66
C ILE A 60 12.27 2.72 2.38
N ILE A 61 13.48 2.18 2.30
CA ILE A 61 14.32 2.24 1.11
C ILE A 61 14.22 0.88 0.45
N GLU A 62 13.69 0.85 -0.76
CA GLU A 62 13.64 -0.35 -1.61
C GLU A 62 14.68 -0.24 -2.70
N GLU A 63 15.42 -1.32 -2.92
CA GLU A 63 16.33 -1.48 -4.03
C GLU A 63 15.83 -2.64 -4.88
N THR A 64 15.55 -2.36 -6.15
CA THR A 64 15.25 -3.37 -7.15
C THR A 64 16.45 -3.51 -8.07
N THR A 65 16.95 -4.72 -8.23
CA THR A 65 18.01 -5.01 -9.20
C THR A 65 17.47 -5.96 -10.26
N ASP A 66 17.61 -5.56 -11.52
CA ASP A 66 17.51 -6.44 -12.69
C ASP A 66 18.91 -6.58 -13.33
N THR A 67 19.05 -7.44 -14.32
CA THR A 67 20.27 -7.83 -15.04
C THR A 67 21.17 -6.67 -15.49
N ALA A 68 20.65 -5.45 -15.63
CA ALA A 68 21.42 -4.28 -16.10
C ALA A 68 21.32 -3.03 -15.22
N THR A 69 20.34 -2.92 -14.32
CA THR A 69 20.03 -1.64 -13.65
C THR A 69 19.65 -1.87 -12.19
N ARG A 70 20.16 -1.01 -11.30
CA ARG A 70 19.71 -0.91 -9.91
C ARG A 70 18.85 0.33 -9.75
N VAL A 71 17.62 0.16 -9.29
CA VAL A 71 16.69 1.25 -9.00
C VAL A 71 16.47 1.34 -7.50
N GLU A 72 16.77 2.49 -6.91
CA GLU A 72 16.48 2.80 -5.52
C GLU A 72 15.21 3.65 -5.43
N ARG A 73 14.31 3.28 -4.50
CA ARG A 73 13.06 3.98 -4.22
C ARG A 73 12.99 4.28 -2.73
N VAL A 74 12.67 5.52 -2.38
CA VAL A 74 12.45 5.90 -0.96
C VAL A 74 10.99 6.22 -0.73
N TYR A 75 10.43 5.58 0.29
CA TYR A 75 9.09 5.79 0.75
C TYR A 75 9.09 6.45 2.12
N LEU A 76 8.34 7.54 2.29
CA LEU A 76 7.99 8.10 3.58
C LEU A 76 6.75 7.38 4.12
N VAL A 77 6.86 6.87 5.34
CA VAL A 77 5.77 6.16 6.04
C VAL A 77 5.12 7.14 7.01
N ASN A 78 3.88 7.53 6.72
CA ASN A 78 3.02 8.29 7.61
C ASN A 78 1.98 7.38 8.26
N ARG A 79 1.22 7.91 9.21
CA ARG A 79 0.13 7.19 9.89
C ARG A 79 -0.90 6.62 8.91
N ASP A 80 -1.33 7.45 7.95
CA ASP A 80 -2.47 7.14 7.08
C ASP A 80 -2.06 7.03 5.60
N SER A 81 -0.78 7.17 5.27
CA SER A 81 -0.29 7.09 3.89
C SER A 81 1.15 6.62 3.76
N ILE A 82 1.45 6.04 2.60
CA ILE A 82 2.80 5.78 2.12
C ILE A 82 3.06 6.68 0.91
N SER A 83 4.12 7.47 0.97
CA SER A 83 4.49 8.39 -0.11
C SER A 83 5.84 8.00 -0.71
N LEU A 84 5.89 7.73 -2.01
CA LEU A 84 7.13 7.62 -2.79
C LEU A 84 7.74 9.02 -2.94
N ILE A 85 8.86 9.27 -2.28
CA ILE A 85 9.53 10.59 -2.25
C ILE A 85 10.77 10.66 -3.13
N TYR A 86 11.27 9.51 -3.59
CA TYR A 86 12.44 9.45 -4.46
C TYR A 86 12.44 8.18 -5.32
N VAL A 87 12.91 8.32 -6.55
CA VAL A 87 13.29 7.23 -7.46
C VAL A 87 14.61 7.63 -8.12
N GLY A 88 15.59 6.74 -8.11
CA GLY A 88 16.89 6.95 -8.76
C GLY A 88 17.48 5.66 -9.31
N GLU A 89 18.22 5.77 -10.41
CA GLU A 89 18.97 4.67 -11.01
C GLU A 89 20.44 4.76 -10.59
N ASP A 90 21.06 3.61 -10.31
CA ASP A 90 22.48 3.42 -9.96
C ASP A 90 23.03 4.43 -8.93
N THR A 91 22.18 4.85 -8.00
CA THR A 91 22.45 5.88 -7.00
C THR A 91 22.18 5.35 -5.60
N HIS A 92 22.84 5.96 -4.62
CA HIS A 92 22.51 5.79 -3.22
C HIS A 92 22.11 7.15 -2.66
N VAL A 93 20.86 7.27 -2.25
CA VAL A 93 20.29 8.54 -1.83
C VAL A 93 20.69 8.89 -0.40
N ASN A 94 21.05 10.15 -0.20
CA ASN A 94 21.18 10.72 1.12
C ASN A 94 19.80 11.22 1.58
N ILE A 95 19.31 10.70 2.70
CA ILE A 95 17.99 11.04 3.25
C ILE A 95 17.86 12.54 3.56
N ASP A 96 18.96 13.22 3.89
CA ASP A 96 18.95 14.67 4.21
C ASP A 96 18.62 15.54 3.00
N ASP A 97 18.86 15.03 1.79
CA ASP A 97 18.67 15.77 0.55
C ASP A 97 17.26 15.55 -0.04
N LEU A 98 16.43 14.75 0.62
CA LEU A 98 15.10 14.39 0.14
C LEU A 98 14.10 15.53 0.27
N ASN A 99 13.38 15.83 -0.81
CA ASN A 99 12.24 16.74 -0.77
C ASN A 99 10.97 16.03 -0.28
N LEU A 100 10.71 16.14 1.01
CA LEU A 100 9.58 15.48 1.67
C LEU A 100 8.19 16.02 1.27
N THR A 101 8.13 17.15 0.55
CA THR A 101 6.85 17.80 0.16
C THR A 101 6.34 17.40 -1.22
N LYS A 102 7.17 16.73 -2.03
CA LYS A 102 6.85 16.36 -3.42
C LYS A 102 6.56 14.86 -3.62
N GLY A 103 6.19 14.15 -2.55
CA GLY A 103 5.96 12.71 -2.61
C GLY A 103 4.69 12.31 -3.35
N GLU A 104 4.76 11.19 -4.08
CA GLU A 104 3.61 10.53 -4.68
C GLU A 104 2.97 9.56 -3.66
N VAL A 105 1.74 9.80 -3.23
CA VAL A 105 1.00 8.92 -2.31
C VAL A 105 0.57 7.65 -3.06
N VAL A 106 1.20 6.52 -2.74
CA VAL A 106 0.97 5.22 -3.42
C VAL A 106 0.02 4.28 -2.68
N LEU A 107 -0.19 4.50 -1.38
CA LEU A 107 -1.12 3.76 -0.54
C LEU A 107 -1.71 4.71 0.50
N LYS A 108 -3.03 4.64 0.74
CA LYS A 108 -3.73 5.59 1.62
C LYS A 108 -4.88 4.92 2.36
N ALA A 109 -4.90 5.05 3.68
CA ALA A 109 -6.01 4.63 4.54
C ALA A 109 -7.13 5.70 4.61
N PRO A 110 -8.34 5.36 5.11
CA PRO A 110 -8.88 4.00 5.27
C PRO A 110 -8.92 3.19 3.97
N PHE A 111 -8.86 1.87 4.11
CA PHE A 111 -8.90 0.91 2.99
C PHE A 111 -10.35 0.62 2.55
N THR A 112 -10.96 1.60 1.90
CA THR A 112 -12.33 1.50 1.39
C THR A 112 -12.32 1.36 -0.13
N VAL A 113 -12.96 0.32 -0.66
CA VAL A 113 -13.10 0.11 -2.11
C VAL A 113 -13.82 1.30 -2.76
N GLY A 114 -13.34 1.74 -3.92
CA GLY A 114 -13.80 2.92 -4.65
C GLY A 114 -13.23 4.23 -4.12
N LYS A 115 -12.42 4.22 -3.05
CA LYS A 115 -11.74 5.42 -2.58
C LYS A 115 -10.66 5.82 -3.58
N THR A 116 -10.76 7.06 -4.06
CA THR A 116 -9.83 7.63 -5.04
C THR A 116 -9.01 8.79 -4.47
N TRP A 117 -7.81 8.99 -5.02
CA TRP A 117 -7.01 10.19 -4.76
C TRP A 117 -6.15 10.55 -5.97
N LYS A 118 -5.88 11.84 -6.13
CA LYS A 118 -4.89 12.34 -7.09
C LYS A 118 -3.53 12.44 -6.41
N SER A 119 -2.48 12.00 -7.10
CA SER A 119 -1.12 12.15 -6.65
C SER A 119 -0.20 12.40 -7.84
N GLY A 120 0.40 13.60 -7.90
CA GLY A 120 1.02 14.09 -9.13
C GLY A 120 -0.03 14.19 -10.24
N GLU A 121 0.30 13.63 -11.41
CA GLU A 121 -0.63 13.55 -12.55
C GLU A 121 -1.47 12.26 -12.55
N ASN A 122 -1.19 11.33 -11.64
CA ASN A 122 -1.83 10.03 -11.60
C ASN A 122 -3.08 10.05 -10.73
N ILE A 123 -4.02 9.16 -11.07
CA ILE A 123 -5.21 8.88 -10.26
C ILE A 123 -5.03 7.50 -9.64
N TYR A 124 -5.29 7.40 -8.35
CA TYR A 124 -5.24 6.16 -7.60
C TYR A 124 -6.62 5.78 -7.11
N GLU A 125 -6.87 4.48 -7.00
CA GLU A 125 -8.12 3.91 -6.52
C GLU A 125 -7.86 2.61 -5.76
N ILE A 126 -8.51 2.42 -4.61
CA ILE A 126 -8.61 1.10 -4.00
C ILE A 126 -9.68 0.33 -4.75
N VAL A 127 -9.27 -0.68 -5.52
CA VAL A 127 -10.18 -1.48 -6.36
C VAL A 127 -10.63 -2.76 -5.68
N GLU A 128 -9.90 -3.20 -4.64
CA GLU A 128 -10.21 -4.41 -3.89
C GLU A 128 -9.67 -4.32 -2.47
N PHE A 129 -10.43 -4.88 -1.53
CA PHE A 129 -10.00 -5.10 -0.16
C PHE A 129 -10.55 -6.45 0.30
N ILE A 130 -9.66 -7.38 0.63
CA ILE A 130 -10.00 -8.73 1.08
C ILE A 130 -9.59 -8.83 2.55
N ASP A 131 -10.57 -8.97 3.43
CA ASP A 131 -10.33 -9.23 4.85
C ASP A 131 -10.45 -10.74 5.11
N ALA A 132 -9.32 -11.44 5.00
CA ALA A 132 -9.24 -12.89 5.16
C ALA A 132 -8.35 -13.28 6.35
N GLU A 133 -8.66 -14.42 6.99
CA GLU A 133 -7.87 -14.97 8.10
C GLU A 133 -6.41 -15.26 7.71
N SER A 134 -6.15 -15.55 6.42
CA SER A 134 -4.80 -15.74 5.87
C SER A 134 -3.96 -14.47 5.82
N GLY A 135 -4.56 -13.31 6.13
CA GLY A 135 -3.94 -11.99 6.07
C GLY A 135 -4.73 -11.07 5.14
N PRO A 136 -5.16 -9.88 5.63
CA PRO A 136 -5.85 -8.91 4.79
C PRO A 136 -5.00 -8.43 3.60
N GLU A 137 -5.65 -8.18 2.47
CA GLU A 137 -5.04 -7.68 1.24
C GLU A 137 -5.78 -6.45 0.72
N VAL A 138 -5.02 -5.50 0.16
CA VAL A 138 -5.55 -4.32 -0.52
C VAL A 138 -4.92 -4.19 -1.90
N THR A 139 -5.75 -4.06 -2.93
CA THR A 139 -5.29 -3.80 -4.30
C THR A 139 -5.57 -2.34 -4.66
N VAL A 140 -4.50 -1.64 -5.03
CA VAL A 140 -4.55 -0.25 -5.49
C VAL A 140 -4.29 -0.23 -6.99
N GLU A 141 -5.18 0.40 -7.74
CA GLU A 141 -4.98 0.73 -9.15
C GLU A 141 -4.48 2.17 -9.28
N LYS A 142 -3.39 2.33 -10.02
CA LYS A 142 -2.86 3.60 -10.51
C LYS A 142 -3.22 3.75 -11.97
N ARG A 143 -3.82 4.88 -12.33
CA ARG A 143 -4.14 5.28 -13.70
C ARG A 143 -3.26 6.44 -14.11
N TYR A 144 -2.48 6.23 -15.16
CA TYR A 144 -1.59 7.23 -15.73
C TYR A 144 -2.37 8.12 -16.72
N PRO A 145 -1.92 9.38 -16.97
CA PRO A 145 -2.51 10.23 -18.00
C PRO A 145 -2.51 9.60 -19.41
N SER A 146 -1.57 8.70 -19.69
CA SER A 146 -1.51 7.91 -20.92
C SER A 146 -2.67 6.92 -21.09
N GLY A 147 -3.45 6.68 -20.04
CA GLY A 147 -4.46 5.64 -19.95
C GLY A 147 -3.91 4.27 -19.54
N THR A 148 -2.58 4.10 -19.43
CA THR A 148 -1.97 2.91 -18.84
C THR A 148 -2.48 2.74 -17.41
N THR A 149 -2.69 1.50 -16.98
CA THR A 149 -3.05 1.20 -15.60
C THR A 149 -2.03 0.24 -14.96
N GLU A 150 -1.80 0.42 -13.68
CA GLU A 150 -0.93 -0.43 -12.87
C GLU A 150 -1.69 -0.82 -11.60
N ARG A 151 -1.77 -2.12 -11.32
CA ARG A 151 -2.36 -2.65 -10.08
C ARG A 151 -1.26 -3.19 -9.19
N THR A 152 -1.22 -2.73 -7.95
CA THR A 152 -0.33 -3.26 -6.91
C THR A 152 -1.17 -3.80 -5.75
N THR A 153 -0.93 -5.06 -5.40
CA THR A 153 -1.57 -5.72 -4.24
C THR A 153 -0.61 -5.74 -3.08
N TYR A 154 -1.10 -5.30 -1.92
CA TYR A 154 -0.39 -5.27 -0.65
C TYR A 154 -1.04 -6.24 0.33
N GLN A 155 -0.25 -7.09 0.97
CA GLN A 155 -0.70 -8.01 2.00
C GLN A 155 -0.18 -7.57 3.36
N LYS A 156 -1.05 -7.56 4.37
CA LYS A 156 -0.71 -7.24 5.76
C LYS A 156 0.43 -8.14 6.24
N GLY A 157 1.48 -7.56 6.82
CA GLY A 157 2.68 -8.26 7.31
C GLY A 157 3.73 -8.56 6.25
N PHE A 158 3.39 -8.48 4.95
CA PHE A 158 4.29 -8.82 3.84
C PHE A 158 4.63 -7.63 2.93
N GLY A 159 3.77 -6.62 2.81
CA GLY A 159 4.02 -5.54 1.86
C GLY A 159 3.51 -5.87 0.46
N LYS A 160 4.23 -5.45 -0.58
CA LYS A 160 3.84 -5.66 -1.99
C LYS A 160 4.00 -7.12 -2.38
N VAL A 161 2.91 -7.78 -2.79
CA VAL A 161 2.92 -9.20 -3.16
C VAL A 161 2.69 -9.45 -4.66
N GLN A 162 2.05 -8.50 -5.35
CA GLN A 162 1.77 -8.59 -6.77
C GLN A 162 1.77 -7.21 -7.43
N LYS A 163 2.21 -7.15 -8.69
CA LYS A 163 2.17 -5.95 -9.52
C LYS A 163 1.85 -6.30 -10.98
N THR A 164 0.85 -5.65 -11.57
CA THR A 164 0.45 -5.88 -12.97
C THR A 164 0.28 -4.56 -13.71
N THR A 165 0.82 -4.46 -14.92
CA THR A 165 0.68 -3.27 -15.78
C THR A 165 -0.17 -3.64 -17.00
N THR A 166 -1.15 -2.81 -17.35
CA THR A 166 -1.97 -2.92 -18.55
C THR A 166 -1.76 -1.68 -19.41
N MET A 167 -1.22 -1.87 -20.62
CA MET A 167 -0.95 -0.80 -21.57
C MET A 167 -2.19 -0.49 -22.40
N VAL A 168 -2.33 0.77 -22.82
CA VAL A 168 -3.31 1.14 -23.86
C VAL A 168 -2.71 0.76 -25.21
N ASN A 169 -3.45 -0.02 -26.00
CA ASN A 169 -3.09 -0.39 -27.38
C ASN A 169 -3.33 0.77 -28.36
#